data_AF-A0A3A1U4H2-F1
#
_entry.id   AF-A0A3A1U4H2-F1
#
_cell.length_a   1.000
_cell.length_b   1.000
_cell.length_c   1.000
_cell.angle_alpha   90.00
_cell.angle_beta   90.00
_cell.angle_gamma   90.00
#
_symmetry.space_group_name_H-M   'P 1'
#
loop_
_entity.id
_entity.type
_entity.pdbx_description
1 polymer ?
#
loop_
_entity_poly.entity_id
_entity_poly.type
_entity_poly.pdbx_seq_one_letter_code
_entity_poly.pdbx_strand_id
1 'polypeptide(L)' 'MTLTRLSELVGITVVNLSILKNDRARAIRYSTLEAICEVLECDVGDVLVRRR' A
#
# COMPACT_ATOMS: atom_id res chain seq x y z
N MET A 1 4.85 10.03 7.12
CA MET A 1 3.51 9.59 7.63
C MET A 1 3.66 8.30 8.43
N THR A 2 2.86 8.08 9.49
CA THR A 2 2.87 6.82 10.27
C THR A 2 1.96 5.76 9.65
N LEU A 3 2.22 4.48 9.93
CA LEU A 3 1.40 3.35 9.46
C LEU A 3 -0.05 3.43 9.95
N THR A 4 -0.25 3.85 11.20
CA THR A 4 -1.58 4.08 11.78
C THR A 4 -2.33 5.17 11.02
N ARG A 5 -1.65 6.27 10.67
CA ARG A 5 -2.27 7.36 9.91
C ARG A 5 -2.62 6.93 8.49
N LEU A 6 -1.75 6.17 7.82
CA LEU A 6 -2.04 5.63 6.49
C LEU A 6 -3.22 4.65 6.52
N SER A 7 -3.31 3.83 7.57
CA SER A 7 -4.41 2.89 7.80
C SER A 7 -5.77 3.59 7.87
N GLU A 8 -5.84 4.72 8.59
CA GLU A 8 -7.04 5.55 8.69
C GLU A 8 -7.43 6.17 7.34
N LEU A 9 -6.45 6.69 6.59
CA LEU A 9 -6.71 7.38 5.33
C LEU A 9 -7.16 6.43 4.21
N VAL A 10 -6.55 5.23 4.13
CA VAL A 10 -6.82 4.25 3.07
C VAL A 10 -8.00 3.33 3.43
N GLY A 11 -8.39 3.25 4.70
CA GLY A 11 -9.49 2.36 5.14
C GLY A 11 -9.09 0.88 5.20
N ILE A 12 -7.81 0.58 5.45
CA ILE A 12 -7.28 -0.78 5.63
C ILE A 12 -6.58 -0.91 6.96
N THR A 13 -6.56 -2.12 7.54
CA THR A 13 -5.97 -2.32 8.87
C THR A 13 -4.45 -2.09 8.88
N VAL A 14 -3.94 -1.63 10.02
CA VAL A 14 -2.49 -1.51 10.27
C VAL A 14 -1.78 -2.85 10.04
N VAL A 15 -2.45 -3.97 10.35
CA VAL A 15 -1.93 -5.33 10.11
C VAL A 15 -1.70 -5.59 8.62
N ASN A 16 -2.67 -5.28 7.76
CA ASN A 16 -2.53 -5.47 6.31
C ASN A 16 -1.44 -4.57 5.71
N LEU A 17 -1.37 -3.31 6.15
CA LEU A 17 -0.29 -2.41 5.75
C LEU A 17 1.08 -2.89 6.22
N SER A 18 1.17 -3.47 7.42
CA SER A 18 2.41 -4.07 7.92
C SER A 18 2.84 -5.28 7.07
N ILE A 19 1.90 -6.11 6.62
CA ILE A 19 2.20 -7.22 5.71
C ILE A 19 2.74 -6.70 4.37
N LEU A 20 2.12 -5.66 3.81
CA LEU A 20 2.55 -5.01 2.57
C LEU A 20 3.93 -4.37 2.69
N LYS A 21 4.16 -3.55 3.73
CA LYS A 21 5.43 -2.87 3.98
C LYS A 21 6.62 -3.83 4.09
N ASN A 22 6.39 -5.01 4.67
CA ASN A 22 7.44 -5.99 4.92
C ASN A 22 7.55 -7.04 3.79
N ASP A 23 6.96 -6.79 2.63
CA ASP A 23 7.04 -7.68 1.45
C ASP A 23 6.53 -9.11 1.71
N ARG A 24 5.54 -9.24 2.61
CA ARG A 24 4.91 -10.54 2.96
C ARG A 24 3.55 -10.73 2.32
N ALA A 25 3.06 -9.74 1.58
CA ALA A 25 1.79 -9.83 0.89
C ALA A 25 1.90 -10.77 -0.32
N ARG A 26 0.97 -11.72 -0.43
CA ARG A 26 0.87 -12.60 -1.61
C ARG A 26 0.08 -11.96 -2.75
N ALA A 27 -0.85 -11.09 -2.40
CA ALA A 27 -1.73 -10.39 -3.33
C ALA A 27 -2.24 -9.09 -2.67
N ILE A 28 -2.62 -8.14 -3.51
CA ILE A 28 -3.30 -6.90 -3.13
C ILE A 28 -4.39 -6.62 -4.16
N ARG A 29 -5.54 -6.07 -3.73
CA ARG A 29 -6.57 -5.59 -4.66
C ARG A 29 -6.07 -4.31 -5.32
N TYR A 30 -6.31 -4.16 -6.62
CA TYR A 30 -5.90 -2.95 -7.35
C TYR A 30 -6.47 -1.68 -6.71
N SER A 31 -7.75 -1.67 -6.32
CA SER A 31 -8.37 -0.52 -5.65
C SER A 31 -7.72 -0.15 -4.31
N THR A 32 -7.18 -1.13 -3.58
CA THR A 32 -6.42 -0.85 -2.35
C THR A 32 -5.06 -0.25 -2.68
N LEU A 33 -4.40 -0.74 -3.72
CA LEU A 33 -3.12 -0.19 -4.18
C LEU A 33 -3.30 1.25 -4.69
N GLU A 34 -4.34 1.51 -5.47
CA GLU A 34 -4.72 2.82 -5.97
C GLU A 34 -4.99 3.81 -4.83
N ALA A 35 -5.78 3.42 -3.82
CA ALA A 35 -6.03 4.28 -2.66
C ALA A 35 -4.77 4.58 -1.83
N ILE A 36 -3.82 3.62 -1.74
CA ILE A 36 -2.51 3.87 -1.12
C ILE A 36 -1.73 4.90 -1.93
N CYS A 37 -1.69 4.74 -3.25
CA CYS A 37 -1.01 5.62 -4.19
C CYS A 37 -1.58 7.05 -4.15
N GLU A 38 -2.89 7.22 -4.10
CA GLU A 38 -3.56 8.52 -3.97
C GLU A 38 -3.11 9.27 -2.70
N VAL A 39 -3.06 8.57 -1.56
CA VAL A 39 -2.65 9.17 -0.27
C VAL A 39 -1.15 9.44 -0.22
N LEU A 40 -0.34 8.64 -0.91
CA LEU A 40 1.12 8.78 -0.95
C LEU A 40 1.62 9.65 -2.10
N GLU A 41 0.72 10.22 -2.90
CA GLU A 41 1.04 11.05 -4.06
C GLU A 41 2.00 10.33 -5.03
N CYS A 42 1.73 9.06 -5.32
CA CYS A 42 2.49 8.28 -6.29
C CYS A 42 1.58 7.57 -7.29
N ASP A 43 2.16 7.08 -8.38
CA ASP A 43 1.46 6.22 -9.33
C ASP A 43 1.71 4.74 -9.04
N VAL A 44 0.75 3.90 -9.42
CA VAL A 44 0.87 2.44 -9.31
C VAL A 44 2.12 1.91 -10.05
N GLY A 45 2.50 2.59 -11.15
CA GLY A 45 3.71 2.27 -11.92
C GLY A 45 5.01 2.51 -11.15
N ASP A 46 5.01 3.41 -10.17
CA ASP A 46 6.21 3.71 -9.37
C ASP A 46 6.52 2.60 -8.37
N VAL A 47 5.49 1.89 -7.91
CA VAL A 47 5.58 0.88 -6.84
C VAL A 47 5.58 -0.56 -7.38
N LEU A 48 4.91 -0.83 -8.50
CA LEU A 48 4.91 -2.15 -9.15
C LEU A 48 6.08 -2.33 -10.12
N VAL A 49 7.29 -2.35 -9.57
CA VAL A 49 8.52 -2.57 -10.35
C VAL A 49 8.97 -4.03 -10.28
N ARG A 50 9.28 -4.61 -11.45
CA ARG A 50 9.88 -5.94 -11.53
C ARG A 50 11.40 -5.80 -11.55
N ARG A 51 12.07 -6.19 -10.46
CA ARG A 51 13.52 -6.43 -10.50
C ARG A 51 13.75 -7.79 -11.19
N ARG A 52 14.54 -7.79 -12.27
CA ARG A 52 15.04 -9.02 -12.90
C ARG A 52 16.24 -9.54 -12.13
#